data_AF-A0A8T4YN70-F1
#
_entry.id   AF-A0A8T4YN70-F1
#
_cell.length_a   1.000
_cell.length_b   1.000
_cell.length_c   1.000
_cell.angle_alpha   90.00
_cell.angle_beta   90.00
_cell.angle_gamma   90.00
#
_symmetry.space_group_name_H-M   'P 1'
#
loop_
_entity.id
_entity.type
_entity.pdbx_description
1 polymer ?
#
loop_
_entity_poly.entity_id
_entity_poly.type
_entity_poly.pdbx_seq_one_letter_code
_entity_poly.pdbx_strand_id
1 'polypeptide(L)'
;MVNAVYDHIVAILIICAMFTAAVIVLPQISIANIKAVDQQQLRNTALNVFNTMLLDTGLGFNGTELTTDWGSIEEWSEDKVVKFGLASSRDSSFYVLDPNKVQRLVKDNPLGYLSYNRVKEILELQDYGFYFKISPPFNVTNLDGTKIDATHPPITLTGSTLRYAI
;
A
#
# COMPACT_ATOMS: atom_id res chain seq x y z
N MET A 1 -14.63 71.79 16.41
CA MET A 1 -14.11 71.08 15.21
C MET A 1 -13.02 70.03 15.51
N VAL A 2 -12.41 69.99 16.70
CA VAL A 2 -11.34 69.01 17.03
C VAL A 2 -11.86 67.58 17.28
N ASN A 3 -13.11 67.44 17.74
CA ASN A 3 -13.70 66.15 18.13
C ASN A 3 -13.89 65.17 16.95
N ALA A 4 -14.27 65.68 15.77
CA ALA A 4 -14.50 64.85 14.58
C ALA A 4 -13.20 64.29 14.00
N VAL A 5 -12.10 65.06 14.11
CA VAL A 5 -10.76 64.61 13.68
C VAL A 5 -10.25 63.51 14.61
N TYR A 6 -10.49 63.63 15.91
CA TYR A 6 -10.12 62.62 16.89
C TYR A 6 -10.88 61.30 16.65
N ASP A 7 -12.19 61.39 16.41
CA ASP A 7 -13.05 60.24 16.13
C ASP A 7 -12.65 59.53 14.82
N HIS A 8 -12.28 60.27 13.78
CA HIS A 8 -11.74 59.69 12.53
C HIS A 8 -10.39 59.00 12.73
N ILE A 9 -9.48 59.58 13.52
CA ILE A 9 -8.17 58.95 13.80
C ILE A 9 -8.37 57.65 14.58
N VAL A 10 -9.27 57.64 15.56
CA VAL A 10 -9.62 56.44 16.33
C VAL A 10 -10.25 55.37 15.42
N ALA A 11 -11.17 55.77 14.52
CA ALA A 11 -11.79 54.86 13.57
C ALA A 11 -10.76 54.21 12.62
N ILE A 12 -9.80 54.97 12.10
CA ILE A 12 -8.72 54.44 11.25
C ILE A 12 -7.87 53.42 12.03
N LEU A 13 -7.53 53.72 13.29
CA LEU A 13 -6.75 52.83 14.14
C LEU A 13 -7.46 51.49 14.39
N ILE A 14 -8.77 51.55 14.67
CA ILE A 14 -9.58 50.35 14.87
C ILE A 14 -9.66 49.52 13.58
N ILE A 15 -9.90 50.17 12.43
CA ILE A 15 -9.96 49.47 11.13
C ILE A 15 -8.62 48.80 10.80
N CYS A 16 -7.49 49.49 11.02
CA CYS A 16 -6.17 48.91 10.82
C CYS A 16 -5.92 47.72 11.75
N ALA A 17 -6.31 47.81 13.03
CA ALA A 17 -6.16 46.72 13.99
C ALA A 17 -7.06 45.51 13.64
N MET A 18 -8.28 45.75 13.18
CA MET A 18 -9.17 44.69 12.71
C MET A 18 -8.64 44.01 11.45
N PHE A 19 -8.08 44.79 10.51
CA PHE A 19 -7.50 44.27 9.28
C PHE A 19 -6.27 43.39 9.57
N THR A 20 -5.35 43.83 10.42
CA THR A 20 -4.17 43.02 10.78
C THR A 20 -4.57 41.74 11.52
N ALA A 21 -5.55 41.80 12.42
CA ALA A 21 -6.08 40.61 13.09
C ALA A 21 -6.71 39.62 12.10
N ALA A 22 -7.53 40.10 11.15
CA ALA A 22 -8.17 39.25 10.15
C ALA A 22 -7.14 38.57 9.22
N VAL A 23 -6.13 39.31 8.76
CA VAL A 23 -5.07 38.79 7.86
C VAL A 23 -4.24 37.69 8.53
N ILE A 24 -4.06 37.74 9.86
CA ILE A 24 -3.30 36.72 10.59
C ILE A 24 -4.17 35.51 10.92
N VAL A 25 -5.41 35.73 11.38
CA VAL A 25 -6.27 34.66 11.91
C VAL A 25 -6.93 33.83 10.81
N LEU A 26 -7.38 34.45 9.71
CA LEU A 26 -8.09 33.74 8.64
C LEU A 26 -7.25 32.64 7.96
N PRO A 27 -5.97 32.88 7.59
CA PRO A 27 -5.13 31.83 7.04
C PRO A 27 -4.88 30.70 8.04
N GLN A 28 -4.70 31.00 9.33
CA GLN A 28 -4.41 30.00 10.35
C GLN A 28 -5.56 29.00 10.53
N ILE A 29 -6.81 29.48 10.56
CA ILE A 29 -8.00 28.61 10.64
C ILE A 29 -8.11 27.76 9.37
N SER A 30 -7.89 28.36 8.19
CA SER A 30 -7.93 27.66 6.90
C SER A 30 -6.88 26.54 6.82
N ILE A 31 -5.63 26.82 7.18
CA ILE A 31 -4.52 25.84 7.15
C ILE A 31 -4.74 24.72 8.18
N ALA A 32 -5.21 25.05 9.38
CA ALA A 32 -5.50 24.04 10.40
C ALA A 32 -6.61 23.07 9.96
N ASN A 33 -7.65 23.59 9.31
CA ASN A 33 -8.73 22.77 8.76
C ASN A 33 -8.26 21.90 7.59
N ILE A 34 -7.44 22.45 6.68
CA ILE A 34 -6.86 21.67 5.56
C ILE A 34 -6.00 20.53 6.10
N LYS A 35 -5.12 20.81 7.08
CA LYS A 35 -4.29 19.78 7.71
C LYS A 35 -5.12 18.68 8.38
N ALA A 36 -6.22 19.05 9.05
CA ALA A 36 -7.12 18.09 9.67
C ALA A 36 -7.82 17.20 8.63
N VAL A 37 -8.26 17.78 7.51
CA VAL A 37 -8.84 17.03 6.38
C VAL A 37 -7.81 16.09 5.76
N ASP A 38 -6.59 16.55 5.50
CA ASP A 38 -5.51 15.72 4.94
C ASP A 38 -5.16 14.53 5.85
N GLN A 39 -5.12 14.76 7.16
CA GLN A 39 -4.89 13.69 8.14
C GLN A 39 -6.01 12.64 8.13
N GLN A 40 -7.26 13.08 7.99
CA GLN A 40 -8.41 12.16 7.89
C GLN A 40 -8.36 11.36 6.58
N GLN A 41 -8.05 12.02 5.46
CA GLN A 41 -7.89 11.36 4.17
C GLN A 41 -6.77 10.33 4.22
N LEU A 42 -5.58 10.69 4.71
CA LEU A 42 -4.46 9.75 4.86
C LEU A 42 -4.85 8.55 5.73
N ARG A 43 -5.55 8.77 6.85
CA ARG A 43 -5.99 7.68 7.73
C ARG A 43 -7.01 6.77 7.06
N ASN A 44 -7.99 7.33 6.36
CA ASN A 44 -9.01 6.57 5.65
C ASN A 44 -8.39 5.77 4.50
N THR A 45 -7.50 6.39 3.72
CA THR A 45 -6.73 5.73 2.67
C THR A 45 -5.88 4.62 3.24
N ALA A 46 -5.10 4.86 4.30
CA ALA A 46 -4.26 3.85 4.93
C ALA A 46 -5.09 2.65 5.43
N LEU A 47 -6.24 2.88 6.07
CA LEU A 47 -7.13 1.80 6.51
C LEU A 47 -7.73 1.02 5.34
N ASN A 48 -8.21 1.72 4.31
CA ASN A 48 -8.78 1.09 3.12
C ASN A 48 -7.75 0.23 2.38
N VAL A 49 -6.55 0.77 2.21
CA VAL A 49 -5.43 0.08 1.57
C VAL A 49 -4.99 -1.11 2.42
N PHE A 50 -4.83 -0.95 3.73
CA PHE A 50 -4.45 -2.05 4.61
C PHE A 50 -5.48 -3.19 4.58
N ASN A 51 -6.77 -2.86 4.63
CA ASN A 51 -7.85 -3.84 4.52
C ASN A 51 -7.85 -4.50 3.15
N THR A 52 -7.68 -3.74 2.07
CA THR A 52 -7.58 -4.28 0.71
C THR A 52 -6.39 -5.23 0.58
N MET A 53 -5.22 -4.86 1.12
CA MET A 53 -4.04 -5.72 1.03
C MET A 53 -4.20 -7.03 1.81
N LEU A 54 -4.74 -7.01 3.03
CA LEU A 54 -4.69 -8.17 3.93
C LEU A 54 -5.99 -8.97 4.03
N LEU A 55 -7.14 -8.34 3.73
CA LEU A 55 -8.46 -8.94 3.92
C LEU A 55 -9.15 -9.23 2.58
N ASP A 56 -8.79 -8.53 1.51
CA ASP A 56 -9.30 -8.84 0.18
C ASP A 56 -8.50 -9.99 -0.44
N THR A 57 -9.19 -10.88 -1.14
CA THR A 57 -8.56 -11.94 -1.92
C THR A 57 -7.90 -11.37 -3.19
N GLY A 58 -8.32 -10.19 -3.63
CA GLY A 58 -7.95 -9.64 -4.93
C GLY A 58 -8.60 -10.40 -6.07
N LEU A 59 -8.37 -9.94 -7.29
CA LEU A 59 -8.91 -10.50 -8.53
C LEU A 59 -7.85 -10.47 -9.62
N GLY A 60 -7.78 -11.56 -10.39
CA GLY A 60 -6.99 -11.64 -11.61
C GLY A 60 -7.79 -12.22 -12.75
N PHE A 61 -7.37 -11.94 -13.97
CA PHE A 61 -7.98 -12.43 -15.20
C PHE A 61 -7.14 -13.55 -15.79
N ASN A 62 -7.70 -14.76 -15.88
CA ASN A 62 -7.00 -15.93 -16.42
C ASN A 62 -7.10 -16.07 -17.94
N GLY A 63 -7.81 -15.16 -18.63
CA GLY A 63 -8.08 -15.22 -20.07
C GLY A 63 -9.56 -15.47 -20.41
N THR A 64 -10.33 -16.07 -19.49
CA THR A 64 -11.75 -16.36 -19.67
C THR A 64 -12.63 -15.73 -18.60
N GLU A 65 -12.15 -15.67 -17.36
CA GLU A 65 -12.92 -15.19 -16.21
C GLU A 65 -12.04 -14.49 -15.16
N LEU A 66 -12.72 -13.83 -14.21
CA LEU A 66 -12.08 -13.27 -13.03
C LEU A 66 -11.98 -14.34 -11.94
N THR A 67 -10.78 -14.52 -11.41
CA THR A 67 -10.49 -15.47 -10.32
C THR A 67 -9.91 -14.76 -9.11
N THR A 68 -10.21 -15.27 -7.92
CA THR A 68 -9.64 -14.81 -6.65
C THR A 68 -8.25 -15.41 -6.38
N ASP A 69 -7.78 -16.36 -7.20
CA ASP A 69 -6.47 -17.02 -7.08
C ASP A 69 -5.47 -16.46 -8.11
N TRP A 70 -5.29 -15.14 -8.12
CA TRP A 70 -4.45 -14.47 -9.11
C TRP A 70 -2.96 -14.84 -9.01
N GLY A 71 -2.52 -15.36 -7.85
CA GLY A 71 -1.14 -15.81 -7.64
C GLY A 71 -0.80 -17.11 -8.38
N SER A 72 -1.83 -17.90 -8.71
CA SER A 72 -1.71 -19.25 -9.29
C SER A 72 -2.15 -19.33 -10.76
N ILE A 73 -2.40 -18.19 -11.43
CA ILE A 73 -2.79 -18.15 -12.84
C ILE A 73 -1.68 -18.76 -13.71
N GLU A 74 -2.07 -19.65 -14.64
CA GLU A 74 -1.18 -20.22 -15.65
C GLU A 74 -0.62 -19.11 -16.58
N GLU A 75 0.66 -19.24 -16.95
CA GLU A 75 1.41 -18.21 -17.67
C GLU A 75 1.26 -16.84 -17.00
N TRP A 76 1.63 -16.78 -15.72
CA TRP A 76 1.43 -15.60 -14.89
C TRP A 76 2.06 -14.34 -15.51
N SER A 77 1.32 -13.24 -15.48
CA SER A 77 1.80 -11.90 -15.85
C SER A 77 1.19 -10.86 -14.91
N GLU A 78 1.94 -9.79 -14.69
CA GLU A 78 1.55 -8.65 -13.88
C GLU A 78 0.26 -7.97 -14.39
N ASP A 79 0.05 -7.94 -15.71
CA ASP A 79 -1.13 -7.32 -16.34
C ASP A 79 -2.43 -8.09 -16.05
N LYS A 80 -2.32 -9.38 -15.70
CA LYS A 80 -3.47 -10.20 -15.36
C LYS A 80 -4.05 -9.84 -13.98
N VAL A 81 -3.33 -9.09 -13.14
CA VAL A 81 -3.83 -8.67 -11.83
C VAL A 81 -4.72 -7.43 -12.00
N VAL A 82 -6.00 -7.58 -11.65
CA VAL A 82 -7.03 -6.52 -11.78
C VAL A 82 -7.26 -5.82 -10.46
N LYS A 83 -7.32 -6.57 -9.36
CA LYS A 83 -7.49 -6.04 -8.00
C LYS A 83 -6.47 -6.67 -7.08
N PHE A 84 -5.76 -5.84 -6.32
CA PHE A 84 -4.78 -6.31 -5.36
C PHE A 84 -5.46 -6.83 -4.09
N GLY A 85 -4.93 -7.92 -3.55
CA GLY A 85 -5.35 -8.50 -2.28
C GLY A 85 -4.59 -9.79 -2.04
N LEU A 86 -4.17 -10.01 -0.79
CA LEU A 86 -3.32 -11.14 -0.41
C LEU A 86 -4.07 -12.22 0.37
N ALA A 87 -5.33 -12.00 0.74
CA ALA A 87 -6.07 -12.99 1.51
C ALA A 87 -6.26 -14.30 0.73
N SER A 88 -6.17 -15.41 1.46
CA SER A 88 -6.51 -16.74 0.96
C SER A 88 -8.01 -16.79 0.64
N SER A 89 -8.37 -17.25 -0.55
CA SER A 89 -9.78 -17.55 -0.88
C SER A 89 -10.22 -18.92 -0.36
N ARG A 90 -9.27 -19.74 0.13
CA ARG A 90 -9.49 -21.11 0.59
C ARG A 90 -9.75 -21.20 2.08
N ASP A 91 -9.35 -20.17 2.83
CA ASP A 91 -9.52 -20.08 4.27
C ASP A 91 -10.60 -19.05 4.64
N SER A 92 -11.47 -19.41 5.58
CA SER A 92 -12.49 -18.51 6.12
C SER A 92 -11.95 -17.60 7.23
N SER A 93 -10.70 -17.80 7.66
CA SER A 93 -10.05 -17.00 8.70
C SER A 93 -9.45 -15.73 8.13
N PHE A 94 -9.74 -14.60 8.77
CA PHE A 94 -9.09 -13.32 8.47
C PHE A 94 -7.57 -13.41 8.67
N TYR A 95 -6.82 -12.62 7.90
CA TYR A 95 -5.36 -12.48 7.99
C TYR A 95 -4.55 -13.70 7.56
N VAL A 96 -5.18 -14.75 7.01
CA VAL A 96 -4.45 -15.82 6.32
C VAL A 96 -4.15 -15.37 4.91
N LEU A 97 -2.86 -15.21 4.61
CA LEU A 97 -2.38 -14.79 3.31
C LEU A 97 -2.16 -15.99 2.41
N ASP A 98 -2.54 -15.86 1.15
CA ASP A 98 -2.28 -16.86 0.11
C ASP A 98 -0.78 -16.93 -0.19
N PRO A 99 -0.12 -18.09 0.03
CA PRO A 99 1.31 -18.23 -0.19
C PRO A 99 1.73 -17.93 -1.63
N ASN A 100 0.92 -18.30 -2.62
CA ASN A 100 1.24 -18.08 -4.02
C ASN A 100 1.24 -16.58 -4.34
N LYS A 101 0.28 -15.82 -3.81
CA LYS A 101 0.22 -14.36 -3.95
C LYS A 101 1.37 -13.67 -3.24
N VAL A 102 1.71 -14.11 -2.02
CA VAL A 102 2.82 -13.54 -1.24
C VAL A 102 4.16 -13.76 -1.96
N GLN A 103 4.37 -14.93 -2.57
CA GLN A 103 5.58 -15.20 -3.35
C GLN A 103 5.70 -14.30 -4.59
N ARG A 104 4.59 -13.84 -5.20
CA ARG A 104 4.63 -12.88 -6.31
C ARG A 104 5.13 -11.50 -5.91
N LEU A 105 5.23 -11.18 -4.61
CA LEU A 105 5.76 -9.89 -4.15
C LEU A 105 7.30 -9.85 -4.14
N VAL A 106 7.96 -11.00 -4.36
CA VAL A 106 9.41 -11.10 -4.37
C VAL A 106 9.93 -10.78 -5.77
N LYS A 107 10.71 -9.70 -5.89
CA LYS A 107 11.22 -9.16 -7.17
C LYS A 107 11.93 -10.20 -8.05
N ASP A 108 12.64 -11.14 -7.44
CA ASP A 108 13.43 -12.14 -8.16
C ASP A 108 12.71 -13.51 -8.27
N ASN A 109 11.38 -13.52 -8.17
CA ASN A 109 10.60 -14.73 -8.36
C ASN A 109 10.71 -15.21 -9.82
N PRO A 110 11.28 -16.40 -10.09
CA PRO A 110 11.48 -16.90 -11.44
C PRO A 110 10.15 -17.20 -12.16
N LEU A 111 9.06 -17.38 -11.42
CA LEU A 111 7.74 -17.60 -11.99
C LEU A 111 7.03 -16.29 -12.37
N GLY A 112 7.63 -15.14 -12.07
CA GLY A 112 7.06 -13.80 -12.27
C GLY A 112 6.70 -13.11 -10.94
N TYR A 113 6.86 -11.79 -10.92
CA TYR A 113 6.64 -10.93 -9.76
C TYR A 113 5.74 -9.74 -10.08
N LEU A 114 5.01 -9.27 -9.09
CA LEU A 114 4.15 -8.09 -9.14
C LEU A 114 4.96 -6.89 -8.63
N SER A 115 5.19 -5.91 -9.50
CA SER A 115 6.00 -4.74 -9.20
C SER A 115 5.28 -3.79 -8.24
N TYR A 116 6.07 -3.08 -7.43
CA TYR A 116 5.54 -2.06 -6.53
C TYR A 116 4.70 -1.01 -7.25
N ASN A 117 5.14 -0.57 -8.43
CA ASN A 117 4.45 0.47 -9.20
C ASN A 117 3.06 0.00 -9.64
N ARG A 118 2.93 -1.26 -10.05
CA ARG A 118 1.62 -1.83 -10.40
C ARG A 118 0.72 -1.98 -9.20
N VAL A 119 1.23 -2.44 -8.06
CA VAL A 119 0.42 -2.51 -6.83
C VAL A 119 -0.07 -1.11 -6.43
N LYS A 120 0.81 -0.10 -6.52
CA LYS A 120 0.47 1.30 -6.25
C LYS A 120 -0.64 1.80 -7.18
N GLU A 121 -0.56 1.48 -8.48
CA GLU A 121 -1.57 1.81 -9.48
C GLU A 121 -2.92 1.13 -9.19
N ILE A 122 -2.93 -0.19 -8.95
CA ILE A 122 -4.15 -0.96 -8.67
C ILE A 122 -4.81 -0.55 -7.34
N LEU A 123 -4.02 -0.10 -6.36
CA LEU A 123 -4.54 0.43 -5.10
C LEU A 123 -4.97 1.91 -5.21
N GLU A 124 -4.90 2.50 -6.40
CA GLU A 124 -5.26 3.89 -6.69
C GLU A 124 -4.52 4.92 -5.81
N LEU A 125 -3.29 4.56 -5.41
CA LEU A 125 -2.46 5.41 -4.57
C LEU A 125 -1.71 6.41 -5.46
N GLN A 126 -2.33 7.52 -5.81
CA GLN A 126 -1.70 8.53 -6.68
C GLN A 126 -0.49 9.19 -5.97
N ASP A 127 -0.79 10.06 -5.01
CA ASP A 127 0.21 10.85 -4.27
C ASP A 127 0.76 10.13 -3.03
N TYR A 128 0.16 8.98 -2.68
CA TYR A 128 0.56 8.19 -1.53
C TYR A 128 1.53 7.07 -1.92
N GLY A 129 2.44 6.77 -1.01
CA GLY A 129 3.29 5.58 -1.06
C GLY A 129 3.01 4.69 0.14
N PHE A 130 3.48 3.46 0.08
CA PHE A 130 3.36 2.52 1.19
C PHE A 130 4.60 1.62 1.27
N TYR A 131 4.84 1.10 2.47
CA TYR A 131 5.84 0.10 2.72
C TYR A 131 5.22 -0.96 3.62
N PHE A 132 5.30 -2.22 3.21
CA PHE A 132 4.89 -3.35 4.02
C PHE A 132 5.93 -4.45 3.88
N LYS A 133 6.18 -5.19 4.96
CA LYS A 133 7.13 -6.30 5.00
C LYS A 133 6.46 -7.51 5.62
N ILE A 134 6.37 -8.58 4.85
CA ILE A 134 5.99 -9.90 5.35
C ILE A 134 7.29 -10.66 5.65
N SER A 135 7.46 -11.12 6.88
CA SER A 135 8.63 -11.91 7.28
C SER A 135 8.18 -13.35 7.52
N PRO A 136 8.85 -14.36 6.94
CA PRO A 136 8.51 -15.74 7.20
C PRO A 136 8.74 -16.07 8.69
N PRO A 137 7.89 -16.89 9.32
CA PRO A 137 8.01 -17.24 10.72
C PRO A 137 9.21 -18.14 11.02
N PHE A 138 9.73 -18.83 10.00
CA PHE A 138 10.89 -19.71 10.10
C PHE A 138 11.84 -19.50 8.91
N ASN A 139 13.13 -19.68 9.16
CA ASN A 139 14.17 -19.66 8.13
C ASN A 139 14.33 -21.09 7.58
N VAL A 140 13.83 -21.35 6.37
CA VAL A 140 13.98 -22.66 5.72
C VAL A 140 15.39 -22.76 5.13
N THR A 141 16.14 -23.78 5.54
CA THR A 141 17.46 -24.14 4.99
C THR A 141 17.40 -25.54 4.41
N ASN A 142 18.38 -25.90 3.57
CA ASN A 142 18.63 -27.29 3.23
C ASN A 142 18.96 -28.10 4.50
N LEU A 143 18.90 -29.44 4.40
CA LEU A 143 19.32 -30.37 5.48
C LEU A 143 20.72 -30.04 6.03
N ASP A 144 21.61 -29.59 5.15
CA ASP A 144 23.00 -29.24 5.49
C ASP A 144 23.12 -27.83 6.13
N GLY A 145 22.01 -27.15 6.40
CA GLY A 145 21.96 -25.81 6.98
C GLY A 145 22.29 -24.67 6.00
N THR A 146 22.55 -24.97 4.73
CA THR A 146 22.79 -23.98 3.68
C THR A 146 21.50 -23.29 3.25
N LYS A 147 21.62 -22.03 2.78
CA LYS A 147 20.47 -21.30 2.24
C LYS A 147 19.98 -21.96 0.96
N ILE A 148 18.67 -21.94 0.74
CA ILE A 148 18.09 -22.35 -0.53
C ILE A 148 18.29 -21.23 -1.53
N ASP A 149 19.12 -21.47 -2.54
CA ASP A 149 19.42 -20.52 -3.63
C ASP A 149 19.73 -21.26 -4.94
N ALA A 150 20.07 -20.53 -6.00
CA ALA A 150 20.37 -21.10 -7.31
C ALA A 150 21.59 -22.04 -7.31
N THR A 151 22.50 -21.89 -6.33
CA THR A 151 23.67 -22.75 -6.15
C THR A 151 23.42 -23.93 -5.21
N HIS A 152 22.36 -23.87 -4.41
CA HIS A 152 21.95 -24.89 -3.45
C HIS A 152 20.44 -25.20 -3.57
N PRO A 153 19.99 -25.77 -4.71
CA PRO A 153 18.59 -26.08 -4.90
C PRO A 153 18.16 -27.25 -3.99
N PRO A 154 16.95 -27.20 -3.41
CA PRO A 154 16.42 -28.27 -2.55
C PRO A 154 16.08 -29.53 -3.35
N ILE A 155 16.02 -29.41 -4.68
CA ILE A 155 15.76 -30.48 -5.62
C ILE A 155 16.95 -30.58 -6.56
N THR A 156 17.61 -31.72 -6.56
CA THR A 156 18.67 -32.04 -7.51
C THR A 156 18.19 -33.14 -8.44
N LEU A 157 18.24 -32.86 -9.75
CA LEU A 157 17.98 -33.86 -10.78
C LEU A 157 19.29 -34.60 -11.08
N THR A 158 19.36 -35.89 -10.76
CA THR A 158 20.48 -36.75 -11.14
C THR A 158 19.99 -37.81 -12.13
N GLY A 159 20.22 -37.58 -13.42
CA GLY A 159 19.64 -38.41 -14.48
C GLY A 159 18.11 -38.30 -14.53
N SER A 160 17.40 -39.43 -14.50
CA SER A 160 15.93 -39.50 -14.43
C SER A 160 15.37 -39.57 -13.02
N THR A 161 16.21 -39.49 -11.99
CA THR A 161 15.79 -39.64 -10.59
C THR A 161 15.67 -38.27 -9.91
N LEU A 162 14.45 -37.94 -9.48
CA LEU A 162 14.19 -36.79 -8.61
C LEU A 162 14.65 -37.13 -7.18
N ARG A 163 15.65 -36.40 -6.69
CA ARG A 163 16.04 -36.42 -5.28
C ARG A 163 15.66 -35.10 -4.64
N TYR A 164 14.92 -35.18 -3.53
CA TYR A 164 14.57 -34.06 -2.68
C TYR A 164 15.06 -34.37 -1.26
N ALA A 165 15.69 -33.39 -0.64
CA ALA A 165 16.04 -33.40 0.78
C ALA A 165 14.91 -32.67 1.52
N ILE A 166 14.08 -33.40 2.27
CA ILE A 166 13.21 -32.77 3.29
C ILE A 166 13.99 -32.71 4.59
#